data_AF-A0A7V6X346-F1
#
_entry.id   AF-A0A7V6X346-F1
#
_cell.length_a   1.000
_cell.length_b   1.000
_cell.length_c   1.000
_cell.angle_alpha   90.00
_cell.angle_beta   90.00
_cell.angle_gamma   90.00
#
_symmetry.space_group_name_H-M   'P 1'
#
loop_
_entity.id
_entity.type
_entity.pdbx_description
1 polymer ?
#
loop_
_entity_poly.entity_id
_entity_poly.type
_entity_poly.pdbx_seq_one_letter_code
_entity_poly.pdbx_strand_id
1 'polypeptide(L)'
;MTQRDFKNIRRRTWFEFIVVVMLLAVVVLFSAFELWRIQIQSAWEADLSTLKNIVRIAEVYAQSENKVLSGVSVYELIIGDLIEDQALNRRAFYQSRGTRKSYSNGRERKLSEICTEEGVSKIFFNEVTGNVSNLEEFVVSIIGLPPNVKNVDEYLSR
;
A
#
# COMPACT_ATOMS: atom_id res chain seq x y z
N MET A 1 -27.03 17.01 -57.29
CA MET A 1 -26.61 17.02 -55.87
C MET A 1 -26.82 18.43 -55.34
N THR A 2 -27.72 18.61 -54.37
CA THR A 2 -28.22 19.94 -53.94
C THR A 2 -27.44 20.48 -52.72
N GLN A 3 -27.48 21.79 -52.46
CA GLN A 3 -26.83 22.38 -51.26
C GLN A 3 -27.31 21.77 -49.93
N ARG A 4 -28.55 21.23 -49.88
CA ARG A 4 -29.07 20.50 -48.71
C ARG A 4 -28.34 19.17 -48.48
N ASP A 5 -28.00 18.44 -49.55
CA ASP A 5 -27.31 17.16 -49.47
C ASP A 5 -25.90 17.34 -48.91
N PHE A 6 -25.17 18.37 -49.35
CA PHE A 6 -23.85 18.72 -48.81
C PHE A 6 -23.90 19.11 -47.33
N LYS A 7 -24.91 19.88 -46.91
CA LYS A 7 -25.08 20.29 -45.51
C LYS A 7 -25.39 19.09 -44.61
N ASN A 8 -26.17 18.14 -45.10
CA ASN A 8 -26.52 16.92 -44.38
C ASN A 8 -25.33 15.96 -44.25
N ILE A 9 -24.56 15.76 -45.32
CA ILE A 9 -23.32 14.96 -45.29
C ILE A 9 -22.32 15.59 -44.32
N ARG A 10 -22.08 16.91 -44.42
CA ARG A 10 -21.19 17.63 -43.50
C ARG A 10 -21.62 17.45 -42.04
N ARG A 11 -22.90 17.69 -41.71
CA ARG A 11 -23.42 17.49 -40.34
C ARG A 11 -23.23 16.07 -39.82
N ARG A 12 -23.44 15.07 -40.68
CA ARG A 12 -23.25 13.66 -40.35
C ARG A 12 -21.79 13.32 -40.08
N THR A 13 -20.86 13.77 -40.93
CA THR A 13 -19.41 13.56 -40.73
C THR A 13 -18.90 14.22 -39.45
N TRP A 14 -19.40 15.42 -39.12
CA TRP A 14 -19.05 16.08 -37.87
C TRP A 14 -19.60 15.34 -36.64
N PHE A 15 -20.82 14.82 -36.72
CA PHE A 15 -21.41 14.01 -35.66
C PHE A 15 -20.61 12.71 -35.46
N GLU A 16 -20.32 11.99 -36.54
CA GLU A 16 -19.51 10.76 -36.51
C GLU A 16 -18.12 11.03 -35.91
N PHE A 17 -17.49 12.15 -36.26
CA PHE A 17 -16.21 12.57 -35.67
C PHE A 17 -16.31 12.81 -34.16
N ILE A 18 -17.33 13.54 -33.69
CA ILE A 18 -17.53 13.80 -32.26
C ILE A 18 -17.77 12.50 -31.48
N VAL A 19 -18.55 11.58 -32.04
CA VAL A 19 -18.80 10.26 -31.43
C VAL A 19 -17.50 9.47 -31.30
N VAL A 20 -16.66 9.43 -32.34
CA VAL A 20 -15.36 8.75 -32.29
C VAL A 20 -14.45 9.37 -31.22
N VAL A 21 -14.39 10.71 -31.14
CA VAL A 21 -13.60 11.41 -30.12
C VAL A 21 -14.10 11.11 -28.70
N MET A 22 -15.42 11.07 -28.49
CA MET A 22 -16.00 10.69 -27.19
C MET A 22 -15.65 9.25 -26.81
N LEU A 23 -15.75 8.31 -27.74
CA LEU A 23 -15.39 6.91 -27.48
C LEU A 23 -13.89 6.78 -27.13
N LEU A 24 -13.02 7.49 -27.86
CA LEU A 24 -11.60 7.52 -27.54
C LEU A 24 -11.34 8.09 -26.14
N ALA A 25 -12.02 9.18 -25.76
CA ALA A 25 -11.89 9.76 -24.43
C ALA A 25 -12.30 8.77 -23.31
N VAL A 26 -13.38 8.03 -23.51
CA VAL A 26 -13.84 7.01 -22.55
C VAL A 26 -12.80 5.89 -22.39
N VAL A 27 -12.24 5.40 -23.49
CA VAL A 27 -11.20 4.35 -23.45
C VAL A 27 -9.96 4.85 -22.69
N VAL A 28 -9.49 6.06 -23.00
CA VAL A 28 -8.33 6.66 -22.30
C VAL A 28 -8.59 6.80 -20.81
N LEU A 29 -9.78 7.28 -20.42
CA LEU A 29 -10.15 7.42 -19.02
C LEU A 29 -10.16 6.08 -18.28
N PHE A 30 -10.73 5.04 -18.89
CA PHE A 30 -10.77 3.71 -18.30
C PHE A 30 -9.36 3.13 -18.13
N SER A 31 -8.51 3.24 -19.16
CA SER A 31 -7.12 2.79 -19.08
C SER A 31 -6.32 3.53 -18.00
N ALA A 32 -6.49 4.85 -17.89
CA ALA A 32 -5.81 5.64 -16.87
C ALA A 32 -6.23 5.23 -15.45
N PHE A 33 -7.52 4.96 -15.25
CA PHE A 33 -8.04 4.51 -13.95
C PHE A 33 -7.50 3.14 -13.54
N GLU A 34 -7.40 2.20 -14.47
CA GLU A 34 -6.87 0.87 -14.19
C GLU A 34 -5.36 0.91 -13.90
N LEU A 35 -4.60 1.71 -14.65
CA LEU A 35 -3.18 1.93 -14.37
C LEU A 35 -2.97 2.52 -12.97
N TRP A 36 -3.81 3.47 -12.57
CA TRP A 36 -3.75 4.05 -11.23
C TRP A 36 -4.01 3.02 -10.12
N ARG A 37 -5.01 2.13 -10.31
CA ARG A 37 -5.27 1.02 -9.37
C ARG A 37 -4.08 0.08 -9.24
N ILE A 38 -3.49 -0.32 -10.37
CA ILE A 38 -2.32 -1.21 -10.40
C ILE A 38 -1.14 -0.56 -9.66
N GLN A 39 -0.87 0.72 -9.91
CA GLN A 39 0.22 1.44 -9.23
C GLN A 39 0.03 1.50 -7.70
N ILE A 40 -1.20 1.70 -7.23
CA ILE A 40 -1.48 1.71 -5.79
C ILE A 40 -1.25 0.31 -5.19
N GLN A 41 -1.73 -0.74 -5.86
CA GLN A 41 -1.55 -2.12 -5.42
C GLN A 41 -0.07 -2.51 -5.40
N SER A 42 0.67 -2.23 -6.48
CA SER A 42 2.10 -2.56 -6.57
C SER A 42 2.93 -1.81 -5.54
N ALA A 43 2.59 -0.55 -5.24
CA ALA A 43 3.27 0.21 -4.19
C ALA A 43 3.03 -0.39 -2.80
N TRP A 44 1.81 -0.85 -2.53
CA TRP A 44 1.50 -1.53 -1.27
C TRP A 44 2.21 -2.88 -1.15
N GLU A 45 2.27 -3.67 -2.22
CA GLU A 45 2.98 -4.95 -2.26
C GLU A 45 4.51 -4.80 -2.13
N ALA A 46 5.08 -3.75 -2.74
CA ALA A 46 6.50 -3.44 -2.59
C ALA A 46 6.84 -3.14 -1.12
N ASP A 47 6.04 -2.30 -0.46
CA ASP A 47 6.26 -1.99 0.97
C ASP A 47 6.02 -3.22 1.85
N LEU A 48 5.02 -4.07 1.54
CA LEU A 48 4.80 -5.35 2.22
C LEU A 48 6.05 -6.25 2.15
N SER A 49 6.67 -6.33 0.98
CA SER A 49 7.90 -7.11 0.78
C SER A 49 9.04 -6.59 1.66
N THR A 50 9.23 -5.27 1.70
CA THR A 50 10.20 -4.62 2.58
C THR A 50 9.94 -4.94 4.05
N LEU A 51 8.69 -4.81 4.51
CA LEU A 51 8.32 -5.13 5.89
C LEU A 51 8.53 -6.61 6.23
N LYS A 52 8.21 -7.53 5.32
CA LYS A 52 8.48 -8.97 5.52
C LYS A 52 9.97 -9.27 5.67
N ASN A 53 10.84 -8.57 4.93
CA ASN A 53 12.28 -8.72 5.08
C ASN A 53 12.78 -8.16 6.43
N ILE A 54 12.28 -7.00 6.86
CA ILE A 54 12.57 -6.44 8.18
C ILE A 54 12.15 -7.42 9.29
N VAL A 55 10.97 -8.02 9.15
CA VAL A 55 10.45 -9.00 10.09
C VAL A 55 11.35 -10.23 10.18
N ARG A 56 11.85 -10.76 9.07
CA ARG A 56 12.82 -11.87 9.09
C ARG A 56 14.13 -11.52 9.79
N ILE A 57 14.62 -10.29 9.58
CA ILE A 57 15.81 -9.80 10.29
C ILE A 57 15.51 -9.73 11.80
N ALA A 58 14.32 -9.27 12.17
CA ALA A 58 13.86 -9.24 13.56
C ALA A 58 13.77 -10.63 14.17
N GLU A 59 13.31 -11.65 13.43
CA GLU A 59 13.28 -13.06 13.88
C GLU A 59 14.68 -13.57 14.22
N VAL A 60 15.64 -13.37 13.32
CA VAL A 60 17.03 -13.79 13.54
C VAL A 60 17.64 -13.06 14.74
N TYR A 61 17.41 -11.76 14.85
CA TYR A 61 17.90 -10.95 15.96
C TYR A 61 17.27 -11.33 17.31
N ALA A 62 15.96 -11.56 17.34
CA ALA A 62 15.26 -11.95 18.55
C ALA A 62 15.75 -13.31 19.07
N GLN A 63 16.09 -14.23 18.17
CA GLN A 63 16.68 -15.52 18.53
C GLN A 63 18.13 -15.39 19.03
N SER A 64 18.95 -14.54 18.41
CA SER A 64 20.35 -14.36 18.84
C SER A 64 20.47 -13.66 20.19
N GLU A 65 19.59 -12.68 20.47
CA GLU A 65 19.62 -11.87 21.69
C GLU A 65 18.63 -12.36 22.78
N ASN A 66 17.96 -13.49 22.55
CA ASN A 66 16.97 -14.06 23.47
C ASN A 66 15.83 -13.07 23.83
N LYS A 67 15.40 -12.26 22.85
CA LYS A 67 14.34 -11.22 22.96
C LYS A 67 12.95 -11.70 22.52
N VAL A 68 12.76 -13.00 22.38
CA VAL A 68 11.50 -13.63 21.91
C VAL A 68 10.30 -13.20 22.76
N LEU A 69 10.48 -13.03 24.07
CA LEU A 69 9.41 -12.68 25.03
C LEU A 69 9.07 -11.19 25.06
N SER A 70 10.05 -10.30 24.84
CA SER A 70 9.87 -8.85 24.93
C SER A 70 9.35 -8.23 23.62
N GLY A 71 9.45 -8.98 22.52
CA GLY A 71 9.33 -8.46 21.17
C GLY A 71 10.54 -7.58 20.79
N VAL A 72 10.60 -7.24 19.51
CA VAL A 72 11.65 -6.38 18.93
C VAL A 72 10.98 -5.20 18.25
N SER A 73 11.46 -3.98 18.51
CA SER A 73 10.94 -2.78 17.83
C SER A 73 11.71 -2.50 16.55
N VAL A 74 11.03 -1.96 15.52
CA VAL A 74 11.71 -1.50 14.29
C VAL A 74 12.76 -0.42 14.61
N TYR A 75 12.47 0.46 15.57
CA TYR A 75 13.40 1.50 16.00
C TYR A 75 14.72 0.94 16.54
N GLU A 76 14.64 -0.12 17.34
CA GLU A 76 15.80 -0.84 17.87
C GLU A 76 16.64 -1.49 16.76
N LEU A 77 15.98 -2.06 15.74
CA LEU A 77 16.68 -2.61 14.56
C LEU A 77 17.41 -1.51 13.77
N ILE A 78 16.86 -0.30 13.71
CA ILE A 78 17.50 0.86 13.05
C ILE A 78 18.71 1.33 13.86
N ILE A 79 18.56 1.54 15.17
CA ILE A 79 19.68 1.99 16.02
C ILE A 79 20.81 0.95 16.06
N GLY A 80 20.44 -0.33 16.05
CA GLY A 80 21.38 -1.44 15.99
C GLY A 80 22.07 -1.62 14.64
N ASP A 81 21.77 -0.77 13.64
CA ASP A 81 22.28 -0.84 12.26
C ASP A 81 22.00 -2.19 11.58
N LEU A 82 20.92 -2.86 11.99
CA LEU A 82 20.47 -4.15 11.43
C LEU A 82 19.58 -3.95 10.21
N ILE A 83 18.89 -2.80 10.16
CA ILE A 83 18.10 -2.37 9.02
C ILE A 83 18.36 -0.88 8.75
N GLU A 84 18.27 -0.50 7.48
CA GLU A 84 18.34 0.91 7.08
C GLU A 84 17.02 1.63 7.41
N ASP A 85 17.12 2.92 7.76
CA ASP A 85 15.95 3.80 7.94
C ASP A 85 15.32 4.21 6.61
N GLN A 86 14.63 3.25 5.99
CA GLN A 86 14.05 3.38 4.66
C GLN A 86 12.74 4.17 4.68
N ALA A 87 12.47 4.90 3.59
CA ALA A 87 11.17 5.52 3.36
C ALA A 87 10.22 4.54 2.66
N LEU A 88 9.05 4.32 3.24
CA LEU A 88 7.99 3.53 2.62
C LEU A 88 7.16 4.38 1.66
N ASN A 89 6.61 3.77 0.62
CA ASN A 89 5.74 4.44 -0.33
C ASN A 89 4.35 4.73 0.26
N ARG A 90 3.95 3.97 1.28
CA ARG A 90 2.63 3.98 1.89
C ARG A 90 2.71 4.16 3.40
N ARG A 91 1.62 4.65 3.98
CA ARG A 91 1.43 4.73 5.44
C ARG A 91 0.00 4.42 5.82
N ALA A 92 -0.17 3.88 7.03
CA ALA A 92 -1.46 3.74 7.66
C ALA A 92 -1.99 5.11 8.08
N PHE A 93 -3.29 5.31 7.91
CA PHE A 93 -4.01 6.44 8.50
C PHE A 93 -5.29 5.93 9.14
N TYR A 94 -5.53 6.38 10.38
CA TYR A 94 -6.73 6.02 11.14
C TYR A 94 -7.87 6.95 10.74
N GLN A 95 -8.94 6.40 10.16
CA GLN A 95 -10.09 7.20 9.75
C GLN A 95 -11.26 7.10 10.74
N SER A 96 -11.48 5.93 11.34
CA SER A 96 -12.47 5.67 12.40
C SER A 96 -12.18 4.32 13.09
N ARG A 97 -12.90 4.00 14.20
CA ARG A 97 -12.74 2.76 14.98
C ARG A 97 -12.66 1.52 14.07
N GLY A 98 -11.47 0.93 13.95
CA GLY A 98 -11.22 -0.31 13.19
C GLY A 98 -10.90 -0.14 11.70
N THR A 99 -10.82 1.09 11.16
CA THR A 99 -10.43 1.31 9.76
C THR A 99 -9.04 1.93 9.66
N ARG A 100 -8.09 1.17 9.10
CA ARG A 100 -6.75 1.65 8.75
C ARG A 100 -6.61 1.69 7.23
N LYS A 101 -6.74 2.86 6.63
CA LYS A 101 -6.56 3.00 5.19
C LYS A 101 -5.09 3.21 4.86
N SER A 102 -4.67 2.63 3.74
CA SER A 102 -3.36 2.89 3.17
C SER A 102 -3.40 4.17 2.34
N TYR A 103 -2.47 5.08 2.60
CA TYR A 103 -2.28 6.31 1.83
C TYR A 103 -0.88 6.38 1.25
N SER A 104 -0.71 7.11 0.15
CA SER A 104 0.63 7.48 -0.31
C SER A 104 1.33 8.29 0.78
N ASN A 105 2.57 7.92 1.09
CA ASN A 105 3.41 8.61 2.04
C ASN A 105 4.15 9.81 1.41
N GLY A 106 3.97 10.05 0.09
CA GLY A 106 4.66 11.14 -0.60
C GLY A 106 6.19 11.03 -0.60
N ARG A 107 6.74 9.88 -0.16
CA ARG A 107 8.17 9.60 0.06
C ARG A 107 8.87 10.43 1.14
N GLU A 108 8.14 11.10 2.03
CA GLU A 108 8.76 12.00 3.02
C GLU A 108 9.08 11.33 4.35
N ARG A 109 8.22 10.43 4.86
CA ARG A 109 8.42 9.85 6.20
C ARG A 109 9.18 8.53 6.16
N LYS A 110 10.25 8.47 6.95
CA LYS A 110 11.05 7.26 7.13
C LYS A 110 10.46 6.32 8.19
N LEU A 111 10.96 5.09 8.25
CA LEU A 111 10.56 4.10 9.24
C LEU A 111 10.72 4.61 10.68
N SER A 112 11.80 5.31 11.00
CA SER A 112 12.04 5.92 12.31
C SER A 112 11.00 6.95 12.73
N GLU A 113 10.38 7.65 11.78
CA GLU A 113 9.32 8.62 12.03
C GLU A 113 7.94 7.97 12.20
N ILE A 114 7.74 6.81 11.55
CA ILE A 114 6.48 6.04 11.62
C ILE A 114 6.50 5.11 12.84
N CYS A 115 7.66 4.55 13.15
CA CYS A 115 7.88 3.53 14.16
C CYS A 115 8.61 4.14 15.35
N THR A 116 7.85 4.73 16.28
CA THR A 116 8.41 5.29 17.51
C THR A 116 8.65 4.21 18.57
N GLU A 117 9.52 4.54 19.53
CA GLU A 117 9.93 3.67 20.64
C GLU A 117 8.75 3.21 21.52
N GLU A 118 7.68 4.00 21.62
CA GLU A 118 6.54 3.80 22.54
C GLU A 118 5.42 2.88 22.02
N GLY A 119 5.54 2.27 20.83
CA GLY A 119 4.80 1.02 20.54
C GLY A 119 3.67 1.06 19.50
N VAL A 120 3.99 1.41 18.25
CA VAL A 120 3.13 1.05 17.10
C VAL A 120 3.77 -0.04 16.21
N SER A 121 5.02 -0.42 16.52
CA SER A 121 5.88 -1.18 15.60
C SER A 121 6.70 -2.26 16.31
N LYS A 122 6.13 -2.88 17.34
CA LYS A 122 6.74 -4.07 17.95
C LYS A 122 6.34 -5.32 17.18
N ILE A 123 7.35 -6.11 16.86
CA ILE A 123 7.24 -7.43 16.26
C ILE A 123 7.27 -8.42 17.42
N PHE A 124 6.21 -9.23 17.53
CA PHE A 124 6.07 -10.27 18.55
C PHE A 124 6.30 -11.63 17.94
N PHE A 125 6.84 -12.53 18.75
CA PHE A 125 7.26 -13.85 18.32
C PHE A 125 6.49 -14.90 19.12
N ASN A 126 6.28 -16.06 18.50
CA ASN A 126 5.78 -17.23 19.18
C ASN A 126 6.93 -17.88 19.96
N GLU A 127 6.73 -18.12 21.25
CA GLU A 127 7.76 -18.67 22.15
C GLU A 127 8.23 -20.08 21.75
N VAL A 128 7.37 -20.85 21.10
CA VAL A 128 7.63 -22.25 20.75
C VAL A 128 8.30 -22.37 19.37
N THR A 129 7.84 -21.59 18.40
CA THR A 129 8.36 -21.68 17.01
C THR A 129 9.42 -20.64 16.69
N GLY A 130 9.52 -19.56 17.47
CA GLY A 130 10.39 -18.42 17.19
C GLY A 130 9.93 -17.57 16.00
N ASN A 131 8.81 -17.90 15.36
CA ASN A 131 8.26 -17.19 14.22
C ASN A 131 7.40 -16.01 14.68
N VAL A 132 7.25 -15.00 13.81
CA VAL A 132 6.41 -13.83 14.09
C VAL A 132 4.93 -14.19 14.24
N SER A 133 4.32 -13.73 15.33
CA SER A 133 2.91 -14.01 15.66
C SER A 133 1.94 -12.90 15.23
N ASN A 134 2.43 -11.69 14.97
CA ASN A 134 1.62 -10.50 14.69
C ASN A 134 1.92 -9.83 13.33
N LEU A 135 2.39 -10.59 12.33
CA LEU A 135 2.85 -10.03 11.05
C LEU A 135 1.81 -9.14 10.37
N GLU A 136 0.58 -9.62 10.22
CA GLU A 136 -0.46 -8.89 9.51
C GLU A 136 -0.91 -7.64 10.27
N GLU A 137 -0.98 -7.71 11.60
CA GLU A 137 -1.29 -6.55 12.44
C GLU A 137 -0.20 -5.47 12.36
N PHE A 138 1.07 -5.91 12.35
CA PHE A 138 2.24 -5.05 12.17
C PHE A 138 2.26 -4.37 10.79
N VAL A 139 2.01 -5.13 9.72
CA VAL A 139 1.91 -4.56 8.36
C VAL A 139 0.80 -3.51 8.31
N VAL A 140 -0.38 -3.85 8.82
CA VAL A 140 -1.54 -2.95 8.80
C VAL A 140 -1.31 -1.73 9.70
N SER A 141 -0.53 -1.82 10.77
CA SER A 141 -0.16 -0.66 11.61
C SER A 141 0.75 0.31 10.90
N ILE A 142 1.65 -0.18 10.03
CA ILE A 142 2.63 0.66 9.34
C ILE A 142 2.09 1.22 8.02
N ILE A 143 1.58 0.36 7.12
CA ILE A 143 1.20 0.76 5.74
C ILE A 143 -0.31 0.76 5.48
N GLY A 144 -1.12 0.34 6.46
CA GLY A 144 -2.57 0.28 6.36
C GLY A 144 -3.06 -0.93 5.55
N LEU A 145 -4.39 -1.04 5.42
CA LEU A 145 -5.01 -2.14 4.69
C LEU A 145 -4.67 -2.12 3.20
N PRO A 146 -4.63 -3.31 2.57
CA PRO A 146 -4.54 -3.40 1.13
C PRO A 146 -5.64 -2.57 0.45
N PRO A 147 -5.39 -1.99 -0.74
CA PRO A 147 -6.34 -1.12 -1.45
C PRO A 147 -7.73 -1.72 -1.68
N ASN A 148 -7.79 -3.06 -1.78
CA ASN A 148 -9.01 -3.81 -2.06
C ASN A 148 -9.73 -4.31 -0.80
N VAL A 149 -9.21 -4.04 0.40
CA VAL A 149 -9.78 -4.50 1.67
C VAL A 149 -10.33 -3.34 2.47
N LYS A 150 -11.53 -3.52 3.02
CA LYS A 150 -12.28 -2.43 3.69
C LYS A 150 -12.23 -2.51 5.22
N ASN A 151 -12.02 -3.71 5.77
CA ASN A 151 -12.06 -3.95 7.21
C ASN A 151 -10.79 -4.70 7.67
N VAL A 152 -10.26 -4.30 8.82
CA VAL A 152 -9.13 -4.97 9.49
C VAL A 152 -9.50 -6.39 9.91
N ASP A 153 -10.71 -6.60 10.44
CA ASP A 153 -11.13 -7.93 10.90
C ASP A 153 -11.20 -8.95 9.74
N GLU A 154 -11.65 -8.50 8.56
CA GLU A 154 -11.65 -9.31 7.33
C GLU A 154 -10.23 -9.66 6.88
N TYR A 155 -9.26 -8.79 7.13
CA TYR A 155 -7.87 -9.02 6.75
C TYR A 155 -7.15 -9.96 7.71
N LEU A 156 -7.33 -9.75 9.01
CA LEU A 156 -6.66 -10.52 10.06
C LEU A 156 -7.25 -11.92 10.27
N SER A 157 -8.43 -12.20 9.69
CA SER A 157 -9.08 -13.52 9.77
C SER A 157 -8.71 -14.48 8.63
N ARG A 158 -7.88 -14.04 7.68
CA ARG A 158 -7.35 -14.85 6.58
C ARG A 158 -6.04 -15.52 6.98
#